data_AF-A0A932TGW5-F1
#
_entry.id   AF-A0A932TGW5-F1
#
_cell.length_a   1.000
_cell.length_b   1.000
_cell.length_c   1.000
_cell.angle_alpha   90.00
_cell.angle_beta   90.00
_cell.angle_gamma   90.00
#
_symmetry.space_group_name_H-M   'P 1'
#
loop_
_entity.id
_entity.type
_entity.pdbx_description
1 polymer ?
#
loop_
_entity_poly.entity_id
_entity_poly.type
_entity_poly.pdbx_seq_one_letter_code
_entity_poly.pdbx_strand_id
1 'polypeptide(L)'
;MPDQRPTPEELLQRIQEEERRAKRGRLTILLGFAAGVGKTVRMLQEGRRLKAEGKDVVVGYFEPHGRKGTVEQLGDLEVIPRRKVEYRGTVLEEMDVDAILARGPQVVLVDELAHTNAPGSPREKRWQDVEVLLDAGVDVITTVNVQHIESLNDKIAQVTGVRVRETMPDRVLDEAHEVVIVDLTPEALRERLKRGEIYPPESVERALQNFFRSANLSALRELALLEVAEEADRDLEAYRREEAMAQAWGVQERILVCISSTRPSTLLVRRGARLARRVHGKCYALFVAPPGGLKSLPEEQREYVEADFQLARTLDCETACIESRDIARAVAEYARERQVTQIFLGRSRRTRWQERLQGSVINDVVRLAEGIDVHVVADR
;
A
#
# COMPACT_ATOMS: atom_id res chain seq x y z
N MET A 1 -25.35 -22.55 2.50
CA MET A 1 -23.90 -22.76 2.63
C MET A 1 -23.58 -22.70 4.12
N PRO A 2 -22.90 -23.68 4.72
CA PRO A 2 -22.60 -23.64 6.15
C PRO A 2 -21.71 -22.42 6.44
N ASP A 3 -22.07 -21.68 7.50
CA ASP A 3 -21.34 -20.56 8.06
C ASP A 3 -19.99 -21.07 8.61
N GLN A 4 -18.97 -21.18 7.75
CA GLN A 4 -17.60 -21.51 8.16
C GLN A 4 -16.97 -20.29 8.81
N ARG A 5 -17.39 -20.03 10.06
CA ARG A 5 -16.67 -19.08 10.90
C ARG A 5 -15.29 -19.66 11.21
N PRO A 6 -14.21 -18.88 11.01
CA PRO A 6 -12.86 -19.33 11.32
C PRO A 6 -12.73 -19.64 12.81
N THR A 7 -11.89 -20.62 13.12
CA THR A 7 -11.65 -21.04 14.51
C THR A 7 -10.88 -19.95 15.28
N PRO A 8 -10.94 -19.92 16.63
CA PRO A 8 -10.12 -19.02 17.43
C PRO A 8 -8.61 -19.16 17.17
N GLU A 9 -8.15 -20.36 16.83
CA GLU A 9 -6.76 -20.64 16.46
C GLU A 9 -6.39 -20.00 15.11
N GLU A 10 -7.28 -20.11 14.12
CA GLU A 10 -7.12 -19.44 12.81
C GLU A 10 -7.11 -17.92 12.94
N LEU A 11 -7.91 -17.35 13.86
CA LEU A 11 -7.92 -15.91 14.14
C LEU A 11 -6.63 -15.46 14.83
N LEU A 12 -6.13 -16.22 15.81
CA LEU A 12 -4.88 -15.89 16.51
C LEU A 12 -3.68 -15.97 15.56
N GLN A 13 -3.61 -17.00 14.71
CA GLN A 13 -2.56 -17.12 13.69
C GLN A 13 -2.57 -15.93 12.73
N ARG A 14 -3.75 -15.49 12.28
CA ARG A 14 -3.88 -14.32 11.40
C ARG A 14 -3.43 -13.02 12.06
N ILE A 15 -3.81 -12.78 13.33
CA ILE A 15 -3.35 -11.58 14.05
C ILE A 15 -1.82 -11.60 14.18
N GLN A 16 -1.23 -12.76 14.48
CA GLN A 16 0.23 -12.90 14.55
C GLN A 16 0.90 -12.70 13.18
N GLU A 17 0.30 -13.17 12.10
CA GLU A 17 0.77 -12.94 10.73
C GLU A 17 0.65 -11.47 10.32
N GLU A 18 -0.44 -10.79 10.66
CA GLU A 18 -0.64 -9.36 10.42
C GLU A 18 0.35 -8.52 11.24
N GLU A 19 0.56 -8.83 12.52
CA GLU A 19 1.56 -8.17 13.35
C GLU A 19 2.98 -8.38 12.81
N ARG A 20 3.28 -9.59 12.32
CA ARG A 20 4.57 -9.89 11.70
C ARG A 20 4.74 -9.13 10.40
N ARG A 21 3.71 -9.07 9.54
CA ARG A 21 3.71 -8.26 8.30
C ARG A 21 3.85 -6.77 8.59
N ALA A 22 3.21 -6.26 9.64
CA ALA A 22 3.29 -4.86 10.03
C ALA A 22 4.68 -4.45 10.56
N LYS A 23 5.44 -5.39 11.13
CA LYS A 23 6.81 -5.17 11.63
C LYS A 23 7.89 -5.47 10.60
N ARG A 24 7.58 -6.22 9.55
CA ARG A 24 8.50 -6.55 8.46
C ARG A 24 8.72 -5.32 7.58
N GLY A 25 9.96 -5.13 7.14
CA GLY A 25 10.34 -4.09 6.18
C GLY A 25 9.66 -4.30 4.83
N ARG A 26 9.59 -3.23 4.04
CA ARG A 26 8.97 -3.23 2.71
C ARG A 26 10.01 -3.52 1.64
N LEU A 27 9.68 -4.42 0.73
CA LEU A 27 10.50 -4.75 -0.43
C LEU A 27 9.99 -4.00 -1.67
N THR A 28 10.82 -3.14 -2.24
CA THR A 28 10.57 -2.51 -3.54
C THR A 28 11.53 -3.10 -4.57
N ILE A 29 10.99 -3.74 -5.62
CA ILE A 29 11.76 -4.37 -6.69
C ILE A 29 11.73 -3.49 -7.94
N LEU A 30 12.91 -3.05 -8.39
CA LEU A 30 13.07 -2.44 -9.70
C LEU A 30 13.30 -3.54 -10.74
N LEU A 31 12.25 -3.90 -11.47
CA LEU A 31 12.27 -4.93 -12.50
C LEU A 31 12.67 -4.34 -13.85
N GLY A 32 13.57 -4.99 -14.56
CA GLY A 32 13.92 -4.62 -15.94
C GLY A 32 14.03 -5.83 -16.84
N PHE A 33 13.88 -5.63 -18.15
CA PHE A 33 13.94 -6.75 -19.09
C PHE A 33 15.38 -7.18 -19.44
N ALA A 34 16.37 -6.33 -19.21
CA ALA A 34 17.78 -6.60 -19.52
C ALA A 34 18.75 -5.76 -18.69
N ALA A 35 20.03 -6.18 -18.68
CA ALA A 35 21.11 -5.35 -18.19
C ALA A 35 21.26 -4.07 -19.03
N GLY A 36 21.51 -2.93 -18.37
CA GLY A 36 21.73 -1.65 -19.05
C GLY A 36 20.47 -0.80 -19.27
N VAL A 37 19.27 -1.26 -18.92
CA VAL A 37 18.04 -0.45 -18.99
C VAL A 37 18.02 0.71 -17.98
N GLY A 38 18.87 0.66 -16.94
CA GLY A 38 19.06 1.74 -15.98
C GLY A 38 18.57 1.47 -14.55
N LYS A 39 18.24 0.20 -14.20
CA LYS A 39 17.74 -0.18 -12.87
C LYS A 39 18.58 0.38 -11.72
N THR A 40 19.89 0.16 -11.75
CA THR A 40 20.80 0.63 -10.70
C THR A 40 20.83 2.16 -10.59
N VAL A 41 20.80 2.87 -11.72
CA VAL A 41 20.74 4.34 -11.72
C VAL A 41 19.43 4.80 -11.07
N ARG A 42 18.31 4.16 -11.41
CA ARG A 42 17.01 4.45 -10.81
C ARG A 42 16.99 4.15 -9.30
N MET A 43 17.59 3.04 -8.87
CA MET A 43 17.74 2.69 -7.45
C MET A 43 18.49 3.77 -6.67
N LEU A 44 19.62 4.24 -7.19
CA LEU A 44 20.42 5.29 -6.56
C LEU A 44 19.74 6.66 -6.59
N GLN A 45 18.96 6.97 -7.65
CA GLN A 45 18.13 8.17 -7.68
C GLN A 45 17.04 8.12 -6.58
N GLU A 46 16.39 6.97 -6.43
CA GLU A 46 15.36 6.78 -5.42
C GLU A 46 15.93 6.85 -4.00
N GLY A 47 17.07 6.20 -3.75
CA GLY A 47 17.77 6.31 -2.46
C GLY A 47 18.13 7.76 -2.09
N ARG A 48 18.62 8.55 -3.06
CA ARG A 48 18.91 9.99 -2.84
C ARG A 48 17.65 10.80 -2.58
N ARG A 49 16.55 10.50 -3.29
CA ARG A 49 15.25 11.14 -3.05
C ARG A 49 14.79 10.91 -1.61
N LEU A 50 14.80 9.65 -1.16
CA LEU A 50 14.41 9.27 0.20
C LEU A 50 15.32 9.90 1.26
N LYS A 51 16.64 9.95 1.01
CA LYS A 51 17.58 10.64 1.90
C LYS A 51 17.30 12.14 1.99
N ALA A 52 16.99 12.79 0.85
CA ALA A 52 16.61 14.20 0.82
C ALA A 52 15.28 14.48 1.55
N GLU A 53 14.40 13.48 1.64
CA GLU A 53 13.17 13.50 2.45
C GLU A 53 13.42 13.22 3.94
N GLY A 54 14.69 13.01 4.32
CA GLY A 54 15.11 12.80 5.71
C GLY A 54 15.08 11.34 6.17
N LYS A 55 14.89 10.37 5.27
CA LYS A 55 15.05 8.95 5.62
C LYS A 55 16.52 8.58 5.79
N ASP A 56 16.78 7.65 6.70
CA ASP A 56 18.12 7.04 6.86
C ASP A 56 18.33 5.95 5.81
N VAL A 57 19.17 6.24 4.80
CA VAL A 57 19.39 5.39 3.63
C VAL A 57 20.86 5.03 3.48
N VAL A 58 21.14 3.74 3.30
CA VAL A 58 22.49 3.22 3.03
C VAL A 58 22.51 2.35 1.78
N VAL A 59 23.65 2.27 1.11
CA VAL A 59 23.92 1.31 0.04
C VAL A 59 24.56 0.07 0.65
N GLY A 60 23.82 -1.04 0.71
CA GLY A 60 24.31 -2.31 1.23
C GLY A 60 25.10 -3.11 0.20
N TYR A 61 24.65 -3.06 -1.06
CA TYR A 61 25.39 -3.61 -2.18
C TYR A 61 25.04 -2.88 -3.48
N PHE A 62 26.05 -2.56 -4.26
CA PHE A 62 25.92 -1.93 -5.57
C PHE A 62 27.04 -2.43 -6.46
N GLU A 63 26.73 -2.97 -7.64
CA GLU A 63 27.75 -3.43 -8.60
C GLU A 63 28.05 -2.35 -9.66
N PRO A 64 29.23 -1.71 -9.64
CA PRO A 64 29.56 -0.66 -10.59
C PRO A 64 29.74 -1.17 -12.03
N HIS A 65 29.93 -2.48 -12.26
CA HIS A 65 30.17 -3.07 -13.58
C HIS A 65 31.21 -2.30 -14.43
N GLY A 66 32.23 -1.71 -13.79
CA GLY A 66 33.26 -0.90 -14.45
C GLY A 66 32.82 0.48 -14.97
N ARG A 67 31.62 0.97 -14.58
CA ARG A 67 31.05 2.23 -15.09
C ARG A 67 31.42 3.42 -14.21
N LYS A 68 32.30 4.31 -14.71
CA LYS A 68 32.66 5.57 -14.03
C LYS A 68 31.43 6.41 -13.68
N GLY A 69 30.48 6.55 -14.61
CA GLY A 69 29.29 7.36 -14.42
C GLY A 69 28.26 6.79 -13.43
N THR A 70 28.37 5.53 -12.99
CA THR A 70 27.47 4.96 -11.98
C THR A 70 28.00 5.17 -10.55
N VAL A 71 29.32 5.25 -10.38
CA VAL A 71 29.93 5.65 -9.10
C VAL A 71 29.57 7.10 -8.77
N GLU A 72 29.54 7.99 -9.77
CA GLU A 72 29.07 9.37 -9.59
C GLU A 72 27.61 9.46 -9.11
N GLN A 73 26.77 8.47 -9.43
CA GLN A 73 25.37 8.44 -8.99
C GLN A 73 25.21 8.11 -7.51
N LEU A 74 26.24 7.57 -6.84
CA LEU A 74 26.22 7.36 -5.39
C LEU A 74 26.05 8.70 -4.66
N GLY A 75 26.64 9.78 -5.21
CA GLY A 75 26.58 11.11 -4.61
C GLY A 75 27.08 11.09 -3.16
N ASP A 76 26.19 11.42 -2.23
CA ASP A 76 26.43 11.48 -0.79
C ASP A 76 25.84 10.28 -0.02
N LEU A 77 25.33 9.25 -0.70
CA LEU A 77 24.81 8.05 -0.04
C LEU A 77 25.92 7.34 0.75
N GLU A 78 25.61 6.96 1.99
CA GLU A 78 26.50 6.13 2.80
C GLU A 78 26.59 4.73 2.18
N VAL A 79 27.79 4.17 2.05
CA VAL A 79 28.02 2.84 1.47
C VAL A 79 28.60 1.94 2.54
N ILE A 80 27.94 0.81 2.81
CA ILE A 80 28.45 -0.22 3.71
C ILE A 80 29.60 -0.96 3.00
N PRO A 81 30.78 -1.08 3.62
CA PRO A 81 31.89 -1.83 3.04
C PRO A 81 31.50 -3.27 2.74
N ARG A 82 31.88 -3.75 1.55
CA ARG A 82 31.64 -5.13 1.13
C ARG A 82 32.46 -6.11 1.96
N ARG A 83 31.87 -7.26 2.29
CA ARG A 83 32.56 -8.37 2.94
C ARG A 83 33.42 -9.11 1.91
N LYS A 84 34.67 -9.40 2.25
CA LYS A 84 35.60 -10.15 1.39
C LYS A 84 35.56 -11.64 1.74
N VAL A 85 35.40 -12.49 0.73
CA VAL A 85 35.33 -13.96 0.86
C VAL A 85 36.41 -14.57 -0.02
N GLU A 86 37.36 -15.27 0.58
CA GLU A 86 38.38 -16.02 -0.17
C GLU A 86 37.81 -17.34 -0.67
N TYR A 87 37.85 -17.55 -1.99
CA TYR A 87 37.41 -18.79 -2.61
C TYR A 87 38.35 -19.20 -3.74
N ARG A 88 38.97 -20.38 -3.60
CA ARG A 88 39.89 -20.98 -4.58
C ARG A 88 41.02 -20.03 -5.04
N GLY A 89 41.55 -19.21 -4.13
CA GLY A 89 42.62 -18.25 -4.43
C GLY A 89 42.18 -16.93 -5.05
N THR A 90 40.87 -16.72 -5.21
CA THR A 90 40.28 -15.44 -5.63
C THR A 90 39.52 -14.81 -4.47
N VAL A 91 39.63 -13.49 -4.30
CA VAL A 91 38.83 -12.73 -3.34
C VAL A 91 37.53 -12.31 -4.03
N LEU A 92 36.41 -12.81 -3.53
CA LEU A 92 35.06 -12.40 -3.92
C LEU A 92 34.58 -11.33 -2.94
N GLU A 93 33.72 -10.43 -3.40
CA GLU A 93 33.12 -9.39 -2.56
C GLU A 93 31.60 -9.60 -2.49
N GLU A 94 31.05 -9.53 -1.28
CA GLU A 94 29.63 -9.75 -1.01
C GLU A 94 29.04 -8.67 -0.13
N MET A 95 27.71 -8.61 -0.11
CA MET A 95 26.96 -7.78 0.83
C MET A 95 27.27 -8.19 2.29
N ASP A 96 27.50 -7.22 3.16
CA ASP A 96 27.69 -7.47 4.59
C ASP A 96 26.38 -7.24 5.36
N VAL A 97 25.58 -8.31 5.46
CA VAL A 97 24.28 -8.29 6.15
C VAL A 97 24.43 -7.91 7.62
N ASP A 98 25.44 -8.45 8.29
CA ASP A 98 25.66 -8.21 9.72
C ASP A 98 26.03 -6.74 9.97
N ALA A 99 26.86 -6.15 9.10
CA ALA A 99 27.18 -4.72 9.17
C ALA A 99 25.96 -3.82 8.89
N ILE A 100 25.11 -4.17 7.93
CA ILE A 100 23.86 -3.45 7.64
C ILE A 100 22.94 -3.48 8.86
N LEU A 101 22.73 -4.66 9.45
CA LEU A 101 21.89 -4.82 10.64
C LEU A 101 22.45 -4.08 11.85
N ALA A 102 23.77 -4.12 12.07
CA ALA A 102 24.42 -3.39 13.14
C ALA A 102 24.30 -1.86 12.96
N ARG A 103 24.28 -1.37 11.71
CA ARG A 103 24.05 0.04 11.39
C ARG A 103 22.59 0.45 11.57
N GLY A 104 21.64 -0.47 11.39
CA GLY A 104 20.21 -0.25 11.59
C GLY A 104 19.60 0.89 10.75
N PRO A 105 19.78 0.92 9.42
CA PRO A 105 19.18 1.94 8.57
C PRO A 105 17.66 1.76 8.43
N GLN A 106 16.95 2.82 8.02
CA GLN A 106 15.54 2.69 7.65
C GLN A 106 15.38 2.03 6.27
N VAL A 107 16.26 2.35 5.33
CA VAL A 107 16.24 1.84 3.96
C VAL A 107 17.64 1.39 3.53
N VAL A 108 17.73 0.24 2.88
CA VAL A 108 18.96 -0.27 2.26
C VAL A 108 18.78 -0.52 0.77
N LEU A 109 19.74 -0.06 -0.03
CA LEU A 109 19.80 -0.31 -1.46
C LEU A 109 20.66 -1.55 -1.74
N VAL A 110 20.10 -2.53 -2.46
CA VAL A 110 20.74 -3.83 -2.72
C VAL A 110 20.60 -4.21 -4.19
N ASP A 111 21.68 -4.12 -4.96
CA ASP A 111 21.65 -4.52 -6.38
C ASP A 111 21.72 -6.04 -6.59
N GLU A 112 21.24 -6.50 -7.75
CA GLU A 112 21.27 -7.89 -8.23
C GLU A 112 20.61 -8.91 -7.28
N LEU A 113 19.28 -8.79 -7.07
CA LEU A 113 18.52 -9.66 -6.16
C LEU A 113 18.69 -11.17 -6.40
N ALA A 114 18.85 -11.57 -7.66
CA ALA A 114 18.99 -12.97 -8.08
C ALA A 114 20.42 -13.53 -7.95
N HIS A 115 21.37 -12.74 -7.49
CA HIS A 115 22.78 -13.13 -7.34
C HIS A 115 22.94 -14.39 -6.48
N THR A 116 23.89 -15.24 -6.87
CA THR A 116 24.31 -16.40 -6.08
C THR A 116 25.52 -16.01 -5.25
N ASN A 117 25.35 -16.04 -3.94
CA ASN A 117 26.38 -15.61 -3.01
C ASN A 117 27.63 -16.49 -3.10
N ALA A 118 28.78 -15.89 -2.79
CA ALA A 118 30.07 -16.58 -2.73
C ALA A 118 29.99 -17.87 -1.88
N PRO A 119 30.63 -18.97 -2.32
CA PRO A 119 30.63 -20.22 -1.56
C PRO A 119 31.16 -20.04 -0.14
N GLY A 120 30.47 -20.64 0.84
CA GLY A 120 30.76 -20.45 2.27
C GLY A 120 30.03 -19.27 2.90
N SER A 121 29.24 -18.51 2.14
CA SER A 121 28.30 -17.53 2.69
C SER A 121 27.21 -18.22 3.53
N PRO A 122 26.66 -17.54 4.57
CA PRO A 122 25.60 -18.10 5.40
C PRO A 122 24.33 -18.50 4.63
N ARG A 123 24.10 -17.87 3.48
CA ARG A 123 22.95 -18.06 2.61
C ARG A 123 23.43 -18.19 1.16
N GLU A 124 22.73 -19.00 0.38
CA GLU A 124 23.12 -19.31 -1.01
C GLU A 124 22.77 -18.17 -1.98
N LYS A 125 21.68 -17.44 -1.71
CA LYS A 125 21.12 -16.44 -2.63
C LYS A 125 20.96 -15.09 -1.94
N ARG A 126 21.20 -14.01 -2.68
CA ARG A 126 21.05 -12.64 -2.15
C ARG A 126 19.62 -12.30 -1.73
N TRP A 127 18.61 -12.86 -2.40
CA TRP A 127 17.22 -12.69 -1.95
C TRP A 127 16.98 -13.24 -0.54
N GLN A 128 17.72 -14.26 -0.10
CA GLN A 128 17.65 -14.78 1.28
C GLN A 128 18.29 -13.81 2.28
N ASP A 129 19.34 -13.10 1.87
CA ASP A 129 19.92 -12.02 2.69
C ASP A 129 18.96 -10.85 2.82
N VAL A 130 18.30 -10.49 1.72
CA VAL A 130 17.24 -9.47 1.70
C VAL A 130 16.08 -9.85 2.61
N GLU A 131 15.65 -11.12 2.64
CA GLU A 131 14.62 -11.60 3.58
C GLU A 131 15.00 -11.33 5.04
N VAL A 132 16.27 -11.48 5.41
CA VAL A 132 16.74 -11.21 6.77
C VAL A 132 16.73 -9.72 7.11
N LEU A 133 17.06 -8.85 6.15
CA LEU A 133 16.96 -7.40 6.32
C LEU A 133 15.50 -6.98 6.51
N LEU A 134 14.59 -7.54 5.70
CA LEU A 134 13.15 -7.28 5.80
C LEU A 134 12.61 -7.78 7.15
N ASP A 135 12.98 -8.98 7.61
CA ASP A 135 12.55 -9.52 8.90
C ASP A 135 13.05 -8.71 10.09
N ALA A 136 14.16 -7.98 9.94
CA ALA A 136 14.66 -7.02 10.92
C ALA A 136 13.94 -5.65 10.88
N GLY A 137 12.97 -5.47 9.97
CA GLY A 137 12.22 -4.22 9.82
C GLY A 137 12.89 -3.17 8.93
N VAL A 138 13.93 -3.53 8.17
CA VAL A 138 14.62 -2.63 7.25
C VAL A 138 13.95 -2.68 5.87
N ASP A 139 13.56 -1.52 5.34
CA ASP A 139 13.04 -1.44 3.97
C ASP A 139 14.15 -1.70 2.96
N VAL A 140 13.88 -2.47 1.90
CA VAL A 140 14.88 -2.83 0.88
C VAL A 140 14.41 -2.37 -0.49
N ILE A 141 15.26 -1.60 -1.18
CA ILE A 141 15.08 -1.30 -2.61
C ILE A 141 16.12 -2.08 -3.39
N THR A 142 15.68 -2.91 -4.33
CA THR A 142 16.54 -3.85 -5.03
C THR A 142 16.32 -3.83 -6.54
N THR A 143 17.19 -4.50 -7.30
CA THR A 143 17.02 -4.64 -8.75
C THR A 143 17.13 -6.07 -9.22
N VAL A 144 16.33 -6.41 -10.22
CA VAL A 144 16.35 -7.74 -10.86
C VAL A 144 15.99 -7.64 -12.33
N ASN A 145 16.51 -8.57 -13.14
CA ASN A 145 16.02 -8.73 -14.51
C ASN A 145 14.98 -9.85 -14.60
N VAL A 146 14.01 -9.71 -15.49
CA VAL A 146 12.96 -10.71 -15.77
C VAL A 146 13.51 -12.10 -16.06
N GLN A 147 14.71 -12.18 -16.64
CA GLN A 147 15.40 -13.43 -16.96
C GLN A 147 15.77 -14.31 -15.76
N HIS A 148 15.75 -13.73 -14.56
CA HIS A 148 16.10 -14.45 -13.35
C HIS A 148 14.88 -15.03 -12.65
N ILE A 149 13.66 -14.74 -13.11
CA ILE A 149 12.43 -15.33 -12.57
C ILE A 149 12.39 -16.80 -12.99
N GLU A 150 12.21 -17.69 -12.03
CA GLU A 150 12.35 -19.14 -12.22
C GLU A 150 11.33 -19.68 -13.23
N SER A 151 10.05 -19.31 -13.11
CA SER A 151 9.00 -19.75 -14.05
C SER A 151 9.23 -19.31 -15.51
N LEU A 152 10.00 -18.25 -15.73
CA LEU A 152 10.25 -17.68 -17.06
C LEU A 152 11.50 -18.23 -17.74
N ASN A 153 12.31 -19.02 -17.02
CA ASN A 153 13.61 -19.48 -17.52
C ASN A 153 13.48 -20.23 -18.86
N ASP A 154 12.52 -21.15 -18.97
CA ASP A 154 12.31 -21.95 -20.18
C ASP A 154 11.84 -21.11 -21.37
N LYS A 155 10.89 -20.18 -21.15
CA LYS A 155 10.41 -19.24 -22.18
C LYS A 155 11.57 -18.38 -22.68
N ILE A 156 12.39 -17.89 -21.76
CA ILE A 156 13.53 -17.01 -22.08
C ILE A 156 14.64 -17.77 -22.78
N ALA A 157 14.90 -19.03 -22.41
CA ALA A 157 15.85 -19.89 -23.11
C ALA A 157 15.38 -20.19 -24.55
N GLN A 158 14.08 -20.38 -24.78
CA GLN A 158 13.52 -20.57 -26.14
C GLN A 158 13.69 -19.33 -27.02
N VAL A 159 13.49 -18.14 -26.46
CA VAL A 159 13.62 -16.87 -27.17
C VAL A 159 15.09 -16.50 -27.41
N THR A 160 15.91 -16.58 -26.37
CA THR A 160 17.28 -16.03 -26.40
C THR A 160 18.35 -17.06 -26.77
N GLY A 161 18.05 -18.35 -26.66
CA GLY A 161 19.02 -19.44 -26.75
C GLY A 161 19.97 -19.55 -25.55
N VAL A 162 19.80 -18.71 -24.53
CA VAL A 162 20.66 -18.64 -23.34
C VAL A 162 19.91 -19.16 -22.13
N ARG A 163 20.50 -20.16 -21.44
CA ARG A 163 20.00 -20.63 -20.14
C ARG A 163 20.57 -19.78 -19.02
N VAL A 164 19.70 -19.21 -18.20
CA VAL A 164 20.08 -18.42 -17.03
C VAL A 164 20.26 -19.37 -15.84
N ARG A 165 21.45 -19.33 -15.22
CA ARG A 165 21.77 -20.19 -14.07
C ARG A 165 21.36 -19.58 -12.74
N GLU A 166 21.45 -18.26 -12.64
CA GLU A 166 21.06 -17.53 -11.45
C GLU A 166 19.58 -17.24 -11.50
N THR A 167 18.81 -17.98 -10.72
CA THR A 167 17.36 -17.83 -10.63
C THR A 167 16.92 -17.33 -9.25
N MET A 168 15.71 -16.80 -9.22
CA MET A 168 14.97 -16.36 -8.06
C MET A 168 13.56 -16.95 -8.14
N PRO A 169 13.05 -17.53 -7.04
CA PRO A 169 11.68 -18.02 -7.00
C PRO A 169 10.66 -16.89 -7.21
N ASP A 170 9.60 -17.18 -7.95
CA ASP A 170 8.50 -16.24 -8.24
C ASP A 170 7.90 -15.61 -6.99
N ARG A 171 7.78 -16.38 -5.89
CA ARG A 171 7.25 -15.89 -4.60
C ARG A 171 7.95 -14.63 -4.08
N VAL A 172 9.23 -14.41 -4.40
CA VAL A 172 9.97 -13.23 -3.95
C VAL A 172 9.45 -11.97 -4.64
N LEU A 173 9.02 -12.09 -5.90
CA LEU A 173 8.34 -11.03 -6.64
C LEU A 173 6.93 -10.84 -6.08
N ASP A 174 6.19 -11.94 -5.89
CA ASP A 174 4.79 -11.95 -5.43
C ASP A 174 4.60 -11.39 -4.01
N GLU A 175 5.63 -11.52 -3.16
CA GLU A 175 5.61 -11.03 -1.79
C GLU A 175 6.18 -9.59 -1.67
N ALA A 176 6.60 -8.98 -2.79
CA ALA A 176 7.13 -7.62 -2.78
C ALA A 176 6.01 -6.62 -2.44
N HIS A 177 6.37 -5.54 -1.75
CA HIS A 177 5.41 -4.46 -1.47
C HIS A 177 5.15 -3.60 -2.70
N GLU A 178 6.13 -3.49 -3.59
CA GLU A 178 6.02 -2.72 -4.81
C GLU A 178 6.97 -3.28 -5.88
N VAL A 179 6.46 -3.45 -7.11
CA VAL A 179 7.26 -3.80 -8.29
C VAL A 179 7.20 -2.66 -9.30
N VAL A 180 8.34 -2.02 -9.55
CA VAL A 180 8.45 -0.88 -10.46
C VAL A 180 9.22 -1.28 -11.71
N ILE A 181 8.61 -1.12 -12.88
CA ILE A 181 9.28 -1.37 -14.15
C ILE A 181 10.26 -0.26 -14.51
N VAL A 182 11.47 -0.65 -14.90
CA VAL A 182 12.49 0.22 -15.48
C VAL A 182 12.67 -0.17 -16.94
N ASP A 183 12.05 0.64 -17.81
CA ASP A 183 11.91 0.35 -19.22
C ASP A 183 12.77 1.24 -20.12
N LEU A 184 13.12 0.70 -21.29
CA LEU A 184 13.84 1.36 -22.37
C LEU A 184 13.48 0.68 -23.69
N THR A 185 13.50 1.40 -24.81
CA THR A 185 13.30 0.73 -26.10
C THR A 185 14.48 -0.20 -26.42
N PRO A 186 14.25 -1.34 -27.10
CA PRO A 186 15.32 -2.22 -27.58
C PRO A 186 16.40 -1.47 -28.38
N GLU A 187 15.99 -0.52 -29.21
CA GLU A 187 16.88 0.30 -30.04
C GLU A 187 17.79 1.17 -29.16
N ALA A 188 17.20 1.87 -28.18
CA ALA A 188 17.97 2.71 -27.27
C ALA A 188 18.93 1.87 -26.41
N LEU A 189 18.51 0.69 -25.95
CA LEU A 189 19.40 -0.20 -25.21
C LEU A 189 20.59 -0.66 -26.06
N ARG A 190 20.35 -0.99 -27.34
CA ARG A 190 21.41 -1.37 -28.28
C ARG A 190 22.36 -0.22 -28.57
N GLU A 191 21.86 1.01 -28.68
CA GLU A 191 22.73 2.18 -28.86
C GLU A 191 23.63 2.42 -27.65
N ARG A 192 23.10 2.27 -26.43
CA ARG A 192 23.91 2.32 -25.20
C ARG A 192 24.99 1.24 -25.19
N LEU A 193 24.65 0.03 -25.65
CA LEU A 193 25.61 -1.06 -25.79
C LEU A 193 26.73 -0.72 -26.79
N LYS A 194 26.39 -0.17 -27.96
CA LYS A 194 27.37 0.27 -28.97
C LYS A 194 28.31 1.36 -28.47
N ARG A 195 27.85 2.22 -27.56
CA ARG A 195 28.65 3.25 -26.91
C ARG A 195 29.58 2.71 -25.81
N GLY A 196 29.55 1.40 -25.52
CA GLY A 196 30.36 0.79 -24.47
C GLY A 196 29.88 1.12 -23.06
N GLU A 197 28.62 1.56 -22.89
CA GLU A 197 28.07 1.93 -21.58
C GLU A 197 27.70 0.70 -20.72
N ILE A 198 27.57 -0.48 -21.35
CA ILE A 198 27.04 -1.70 -20.71
C ILE A 198 28.10 -2.80 -20.62
N TYR A 199 28.86 -3.04 -21.68
CA TYR A 199 29.95 -4.02 -21.75
C TYR A 199 31.25 -3.38 -22.26
N PRO A 200 32.41 -3.97 -21.94
CA PRO A 200 33.68 -3.61 -22.55
C PRO A 200 33.61 -3.71 -24.09
N PRO A 201 34.29 -2.83 -24.84
CA PRO A 201 34.21 -2.76 -26.31
C PRO A 201 34.43 -4.10 -27.02
N GLU A 202 35.34 -4.93 -26.51
CA GLU A 202 35.67 -6.25 -27.05
C GLU A 202 34.52 -7.27 -26.98
N SER A 203 33.55 -7.05 -26.09
CA SER A 203 32.40 -7.94 -25.88
C SER A 203 31.11 -7.44 -26.54
N VAL A 204 31.10 -6.19 -27.02
CA VAL A 204 29.90 -5.52 -27.56
C VAL A 204 29.34 -6.24 -28.78
N GLU A 205 30.19 -6.55 -29.77
CA GLU A 205 29.76 -7.17 -31.03
C GLU A 205 29.12 -8.54 -30.78
N ARG A 206 29.76 -9.37 -29.94
CA ARG A 206 29.24 -10.68 -29.53
C ARG A 206 27.92 -10.56 -28.76
N ALA A 207 27.79 -9.56 -27.89
CA ALA A 207 26.56 -9.34 -27.13
C ALA A 207 25.40 -8.94 -28.05
N LEU A 208 25.63 -8.02 -29.01
CA LEU A 208 24.66 -7.58 -30.02
C LEU A 208 24.19 -8.70 -30.94
N GLN A 209 25.09 -9.62 -31.29
CA GLN A 209 24.79 -10.77 -32.14
C GLN A 209 24.12 -11.93 -31.41
N ASN A 210 24.02 -11.92 -30.08
CA ASN A 210 23.40 -12.99 -29.29
C ASN A 210 22.25 -12.45 -28.45
N PHE A 211 22.48 -12.17 -27.17
CA PHE A 211 21.44 -11.78 -26.22
C PHE A 211 20.75 -10.46 -26.60
N PHE A 212 21.49 -9.47 -27.13
CA PHE A 212 20.98 -8.13 -27.45
C PHE A 212 20.44 -7.98 -28.88
N ARG A 213 19.99 -9.08 -29.50
CA ARG A 213 19.21 -9.02 -30.75
C ARG A 213 17.90 -8.29 -30.49
N SER A 214 17.42 -7.51 -31.45
CA SER A 214 16.20 -6.69 -31.30
C SER A 214 14.99 -7.58 -30.96
N ALA A 215 14.82 -8.71 -31.67
CA ALA A 215 13.76 -9.68 -31.37
C ALA A 215 13.81 -10.21 -29.92
N ASN A 216 15.00 -10.57 -29.43
CA ASN A 216 15.17 -11.05 -28.06
C ASN A 216 14.80 -9.98 -27.03
N LEU A 217 15.30 -8.75 -27.22
CA LEU A 217 15.01 -7.64 -26.32
C LEU A 217 13.52 -7.24 -26.33
N SER A 218 12.86 -7.29 -27.49
CA SER A 218 11.42 -7.04 -27.60
C SER A 218 10.61 -8.08 -26.84
N ALA A 219 10.94 -9.37 -26.99
CA ALA A 219 10.26 -10.44 -26.27
C ALA A 219 10.52 -10.39 -24.75
N LEU A 220 11.76 -10.08 -24.32
CA LEU A 220 12.06 -9.88 -22.90
C LEU A 220 11.30 -8.67 -22.32
N ARG A 221 11.18 -7.59 -23.09
CA ARG A 221 10.43 -6.40 -22.68
C ARG A 221 8.94 -6.69 -22.55
N GLU A 222 8.37 -7.46 -23.48
CA GLU A 222 7.00 -7.95 -23.39
C GLU A 222 6.78 -8.80 -22.15
N LEU A 223 7.64 -9.79 -21.89
CA LEU A 223 7.57 -10.60 -20.67
C LEU A 223 7.64 -9.73 -19.41
N ALA A 224 8.58 -8.80 -19.32
CA ALA A 224 8.70 -7.92 -18.17
C ALA A 224 7.45 -7.05 -17.93
N LEU A 225 6.78 -6.59 -18.99
CA LEU A 225 5.53 -5.84 -18.90
C LEU A 225 4.36 -6.72 -18.46
N LEU A 226 4.30 -7.96 -18.94
CA LEU A 226 3.27 -8.94 -18.54
C LEU A 226 3.39 -9.28 -17.06
N GLU A 227 4.60 -9.53 -16.54
CA GLU A 227 4.79 -9.84 -15.11
C GLU A 227 4.28 -8.71 -14.19
N VAL A 228 4.54 -7.44 -14.55
CA VAL A 228 4.05 -6.30 -13.76
C VAL A 228 2.54 -6.15 -13.88
N ALA A 229 1.95 -6.49 -15.03
CA ALA A 229 0.50 -6.51 -15.19
C ALA A 229 -0.16 -7.61 -14.34
N GLU A 230 0.41 -8.83 -14.36
CA GLU A 230 -0.05 -9.94 -13.53
C GLU A 230 0.06 -9.62 -12.03
N GLU A 231 1.12 -8.92 -11.60
CA GLU A 231 1.24 -8.44 -10.23
C GLU A 231 0.16 -7.43 -9.85
N ALA A 232 -0.10 -6.43 -10.71
CA ALA A 232 -1.15 -5.46 -10.47
C ALA A 232 -2.55 -6.10 -10.39
N ASP A 233 -2.80 -7.14 -11.19
CA ASP A 233 -4.04 -7.93 -11.12
C ASP A 233 -4.13 -8.71 -9.80
N ARG A 234 -3.03 -9.28 -9.30
CA ARG A 234 -3.00 -9.95 -7.99
C ARG A 234 -3.27 -9.01 -6.83
N ASP A 235 -2.71 -7.79 -6.84
CA ASP A 235 -3.01 -6.76 -5.85
C ASP A 235 -4.51 -6.40 -5.83
N LEU A 236 -5.11 -6.25 -7.01
CA LEU A 236 -6.54 -6.00 -7.15
C LEU A 236 -7.38 -7.19 -6.64
N GLU A 237 -6.96 -8.42 -6.89
CA GLU A 237 -7.62 -9.61 -6.35
C GLU A 237 -7.49 -9.73 -4.83
N ALA A 238 -6.31 -9.46 -4.28
CA ALA A 238 -6.08 -9.47 -2.82
C ALA A 238 -6.97 -8.42 -2.14
N TYR A 239 -6.99 -7.20 -2.66
CA TYR A 239 -7.89 -6.14 -2.20
C TYR A 239 -9.37 -6.56 -2.29
N ARG A 240 -9.80 -7.15 -3.41
CA ARG A 240 -11.18 -7.65 -3.57
C ARG A 240 -11.50 -8.80 -2.61
N ARG A 241 -10.56 -9.69 -2.30
CA ARG A 241 -10.74 -10.76 -1.32
C ARG A 241 -10.84 -10.19 0.09
N GLU A 242 -10.00 -9.24 0.47
CA GLU A 242 -10.10 -8.53 1.74
C GLU A 242 -11.44 -7.80 1.86
N GLU A 243 -11.89 -7.12 0.81
CA GLU A 243 -13.19 -6.45 0.76
C GLU A 243 -14.36 -7.47 0.85
N ALA A 244 -14.30 -8.56 0.10
CA ALA A 244 -15.30 -9.63 0.16
C ALA A 244 -15.32 -10.33 1.52
N MET A 245 -14.16 -10.47 2.18
CA MET A 245 -14.06 -11.03 3.53
C MET A 245 -14.54 -10.04 4.59
N ALA A 246 -14.28 -8.75 4.47
CA ALA A 246 -14.85 -7.71 5.33
C ALA A 246 -16.39 -7.66 5.21
N GLN A 247 -16.91 -7.83 3.99
CA GLN A 247 -18.34 -8.00 3.74
C GLN A 247 -18.89 -9.31 4.31
N ALA A 248 -18.15 -10.42 4.20
CA ALA A 248 -18.52 -11.72 4.79
C ALA A 248 -18.47 -11.72 6.33
N TRP A 249 -17.60 -10.90 6.93
CA TRP A 249 -17.49 -10.69 8.37
C TRP A 249 -18.51 -9.67 8.91
N GLY A 250 -19.36 -9.12 8.05
CA GLY A 250 -20.45 -8.24 8.46
C GLY A 250 -20.02 -6.85 8.94
N VAL A 251 -18.75 -6.48 8.81
CA VAL A 251 -18.21 -5.17 9.19
C VAL A 251 -18.45 -4.19 8.04
N GLN A 252 -19.72 -3.95 7.73
CA GLN A 252 -20.09 -2.85 6.85
C GLN A 252 -20.27 -1.61 7.71
N GLU A 253 -19.42 -0.60 7.50
CA GLU A 253 -19.57 0.71 8.12
C GLU A 253 -20.98 1.26 7.90
N ARG A 254 -21.62 1.74 8.98
CA ARG A 254 -22.99 2.21 8.99
C ARG A 254 -23.03 3.58 9.64
N ILE A 255 -23.24 4.60 8.82
CA ILE A 255 -23.11 5.99 9.22
C ILE A 255 -24.48 6.59 9.44
N LEU A 256 -24.71 7.15 10.63
CA LEU A 256 -25.93 7.86 11.00
C LEU A 256 -25.66 9.36 11.03
N VAL A 257 -26.40 10.14 10.25
CA VAL A 257 -26.39 11.60 10.28
C VAL A 257 -27.64 12.10 10.99
N CYS A 258 -27.47 12.83 12.09
CA CYS A 258 -28.60 13.43 12.80
C CYS A 258 -28.91 14.82 12.24
N ILE A 259 -30.14 15.00 11.76
CA ILE A 259 -30.67 16.25 11.23
C ILE A 259 -31.24 17.09 12.36
N SER A 260 -31.04 18.40 12.29
CA SER A 260 -31.64 19.38 13.21
C SER A 260 -32.77 20.16 12.54
N SER A 261 -33.82 20.49 13.29
CA SER A 261 -34.85 21.44 12.87
C SER A 261 -34.47 22.90 13.12
N THR A 262 -33.43 23.13 13.92
CA THR A 262 -33.02 24.50 14.30
C THR A 262 -32.18 25.20 13.23
N ARG A 263 -31.56 24.41 12.34
CA ARG A 263 -30.65 24.86 11.26
C ARG A 263 -30.56 23.82 10.15
N PRO A 264 -30.24 24.23 8.91
CA PRO A 264 -29.88 23.30 7.85
C PRO A 264 -28.67 22.43 8.23
N SER A 265 -28.79 21.14 8.02
CA SER A 265 -27.80 20.09 8.28
C SER A 265 -27.06 19.68 7.00
N THR A 266 -27.14 20.51 5.96
CA THR A 266 -26.60 20.25 4.61
C THR A 266 -25.13 19.81 4.62
N LEU A 267 -24.28 20.46 5.44
CA LEU A 267 -22.86 20.11 5.55
C LEU A 267 -22.65 18.73 6.18
N LEU A 268 -23.42 18.41 7.24
CA LEU A 268 -23.40 17.12 7.91
C LEU A 268 -23.82 16.00 6.97
N VAL A 269 -24.94 16.19 6.27
CA VAL A 269 -25.48 15.23 5.30
C VAL A 269 -24.46 14.96 4.19
N ARG A 270 -23.85 16.01 3.63
CA ARG A 270 -22.78 15.85 2.61
C ARG A 270 -21.54 15.14 3.14
N ARG A 271 -21.12 15.42 4.38
CA ARG A 271 -19.94 14.78 4.99
C ARG A 271 -20.19 13.31 5.30
N GLY A 272 -21.31 13.00 5.95
CA GLY A 272 -21.70 11.62 6.27
C GLY A 272 -21.87 10.77 5.02
N ALA A 273 -22.60 11.26 4.01
CA ALA A 273 -22.79 10.55 2.75
C ALA A 273 -21.50 10.36 1.94
N ARG A 274 -20.57 11.32 2.01
CA ARG A 274 -19.24 11.19 1.39
C ARG A 274 -18.40 10.13 2.11
N LEU A 275 -18.43 10.10 3.44
CA LEU A 275 -17.70 9.09 4.20
C LEU A 275 -18.28 7.71 3.90
N ALA A 276 -19.60 7.54 3.94
CA ALA A 276 -20.27 6.27 3.65
C ALA A 276 -19.87 5.74 2.27
N ARG A 277 -19.85 6.60 1.24
CA ARG A 277 -19.39 6.22 -0.10
C ARG A 277 -17.92 5.83 -0.16
N ARG A 278 -17.03 6.55 0.54
CA ARG A 278 -15.59 6.22 0.56
C ARG A 278 -15.29 4.87 1.21
N VAL A 279 -16.11 4.47 2.18
CA VAL A 279 -15.94 3.21 2.92
C VAL A 279 -16.91 2.12 2.43
N HIS A 280 -17.60 2.34 1.30
CA HIS A 280 -18.64 1.44 0.76
C HIS A 280 -19.69 1.00 1.81
N GLY A 281 -19.97 1.88 2.77
CA GLY A 281 -20.88 1.69 3.90
C GLY A 281 -22.31 2.16 3.64
N LYS A 282 -23.22 1.87 4.58
CA LYS A 282 -24.60 2.37 4.54
C LYS A 282 -24.70 3.76 5.17
N CYS A 283 -25.56 4.61 4.61
CA CYS A 283 -25.84 5.95 5.13
C CYS A 283 -27.29 6.04 5.60
N TYR A 284 -27.49 6.59 6.79
CA TYR A 284 -28.79 6.87 7.40
C TYR A 284 -28.87 8.35 7.76
N ALA A 285 -30.02 8.97 7.52
CA ALA A 285 -30.32 10.33 7.92
C ALA A 285 -31.54 10.33 8.85
N LEU A 286 -31.35 10.76 10.10
CA LEU A 286 -32.37 10.68 11.15
C LEU A 286 -32.75 12.06 11.65
N PHE A 287 -34.06 12.33 11.69
CA PHE A 287 -34.63 13.45 12.42
C PHE A 287 -35.46 12.94 13.61
N VAL A 288 -35.22 13.49 14.80
CA VAL A 288 -36.04 13.22 15.99
C VAL A 288 -37.04 14.37 16.17
N ALA A 289 -38.30 14.11 15.83
CA ALA A 289 -39.37 15.08 15.93
C ALA A 289 -39.91 15.19 17.37
N PRO A 290 -40.33 16.39 17.81
CA PRO A 290 -41.06 16.55 19.07
C PRO A 290 -42.44 15.86 19.00
N PRO A 291 -43.12 15.65 20.15
CA PRO A 291 -44.46 15.08 20.18
C PRO A 291 -45.45 15.88 19.31
N GLY A 292 -46.14 15.20 18.40
CA GLY A 292 -46.94 15.84 17.35
C GLY A 292 -46.25 15.90 15.98
N GLY A 293 -45.06 15.30 15.88
CA GLY A 293 -44.36 15.03 14.64
C GLY A 293 -43.89 16.27 13.89
N LEU A 294 -43.52 16.07 12.62
CA LEU A 294 -43.02 17.14 11.74
C LEU A 294 -44.04 18.31 11.57
N LYS A 295 -45.33 18.01 11.72
CA LYS A 295 -46.43 18.98 11.59
C LYS A 295 -46.54 19.95 12.77
N SER A 296 -45.98 19.59 13.93
CA SER A 296 -45.95 20.46 15.11
C SER A 296 -44.87 21.55 15.02
N LEU A 297 -43.92 21.43 14.09
CA LEU A 297 -42.86 22.41 13.88
C LEU A 297 -43.38 23.65 13.13
N PRO A 298 -42.82 24.85 13.39
CA PRO A 298 -42.99 26.02 12.53
C PRO A 298 -42.62 25.72 11.08
N GLU A 299 -43.27 26.41 10.14
CA GLU A 299 -43.10 26.19 8.69
C GLU A 299 -41.63 26.24 8.25
N GLU A 300 -40.89 27.27 8.63
CA GLU A 300 -39.46 27.43 8.33
C GLU A 300 -38.60 26.25 8.84
N GLN A 301 -38.88 25.75 10.04
CA GLN A 301 -38.13 24.62 10.61
C GLN A 301 -38.46 23.30 9.90
N ARG A 302 -39.70 23.15 9.44
CA ARG A 302 -40.13 21.99 8.65
C ARG A 302 -39.45 21.98 7.30
N GLU A 303 -39.37 23.13 6.64
CA GLU A 303 -38.67 23.28 5.35
C GLU A 303 -37.20 22.88 5.45
N TYR A 304 -36.49 23.26 6.52
CA TYR A 304 -35.10 22.84 6.72
C TYR A 304 -34.95 21.32 6.79
N VAL A 305 -35.79 20.63 7.57
CA VAL A 305 -35.73 19.18 7.72
C VAL A 305 -36.08 18.48 6.40
N GLU A 306 -37.09 18.97 5.68
CA GLU A 306 -37.49 18.42 4.39
C GLU A 306 -36.39 18.58 3.32
N ALA A 307 -35.75 19.75 3.27
CA ALA A 307 -34.63 20.00 2.36
C ALA A 307 -33.43 19.09 2.66
N ASP A 308 -33.09 18.88 3.94
CA ASP A 308 -32.01 17.97 4.33
C ASP A 308 -32.34 16.50 4.02
N PHE A 309 -33.60 16.07 4.17
CA PHE A 309 -34.03 14.73 3.76
C PHE A 309 -34.00 14.55 2.24
N GLN A 310 -34.43 15.55 1.47
CA GLN A 310 -34.31 15.49 0.01
C GLN A 310 -32.85 15.33 -0.42
N LEU A 311 -31.95 16.14 0.16
CA LEU A 311 -30.52 16.01 -0.08
C LEU A 311 -29.99 14.63 0.32
N ALA A 312 -30.38 14.12 1.49
CA ALA A 312 -29.96 12.81 1.96
C ALA A 312 -30.37 11.70 0.98
N ARG A 313 -31.60 11.74 0.44
CA ARG A 313 -32.07 10.79 -0.58
C ARG A 313 -31.31 10.90 -1.88
N THR A 314 -31.02 12.12 -2.36
CA THR A 314 -30.18 12.33 -3.56
C THR A 314 -28.76 11.80 -3.38
N LEU A 315 -28.31 11.63 -2.14
CA LEU A 315 -26.99 11.10 -1.79
C LEU A 315 -27.05 9.63 -1.35
N ASP A 316 -28.13 8.92 -1.64
CA ASP A 316 -28.37 7.50 -1.33
C ASP A 316 -28.37 7.16 0.17
N CYS A 317 -28.76 8.11 1.03
CA CYS A 317 -28.98 7.87 2.45
C CYS A 317 -30.45 7.48 2.73
N GLU A 318 -30.65 6.45 3.56
CA GLU A 318 -31.98 6.07 4.04
C GLU A 318 -32.47 7.10 5.07
N THR A 319 -33.64 7.71 4.83
CA THR A 319 -34.19 8.75 5.71
C THR A 319 -35.20 8.18 6.69
N ALA A 320 -35.07 8.54 7.98
CA ALA A 320 -36.01 8.16 9.03
C ALA A 320 -36.41 9.38 9.88
N CYS A 321 -37.68 9.42 10.30
CA CYS A 321 -38.21 10.40 11.22
C CYS A 321 -38.88 9.67 12.38
N ILE A 322 -38.43 9.90 13.62
CA ILE A 322 -38.96 9.27 14.82
C ILE A 322 -39.45 10.33 15.80
N GLU A 323 -40.54 10.07 16.51
CA GLU A 323 -41.07 11.01 17.52
C GLU A 323 -40.54 10.64 18.91
N SER A 324 -39.90 11.59 19.59
CA SER A 324 -39.44 11.39 20.97
C SER A 324 -39.30 12.72 21.71
N ARG A 325 -39.47 12.66 23.05
CA ARG A 325 -39.13 13.78 23.96
C ARG A 325 -37.65 13.78 24.35
N ASP A 326 -36.99 12.63 24.25
CA ASP A 326 -35.57 12.44 24.54
C ASP A 326 -34.83 12.15 23.23
N ILE A 327 -34.15 13.17 22.72
CA ILE A 327 -33.42 13.10 21.45
C ILE A 327 -32.24 12.14 21.56
N ALA A 328 -31.49 12.21 22.66
CA ALA A 328 -30.25 11.45 22.80
C ALA A 328 -30.54 9.95 22.88
N ARG A 329 -31.56 9.57 23.67
CA ARG A 329 -32.01 8.20 23.77
C ARG A 329 -32.55 7.66 22.44
N ALA A 330 -33.36 8.45 21.74
CA ALA A 330 -33.93 8.04 20.46
C ALA A 330 -32.85 7.82 19.38
N VAL A 331 -31.83 8.69 19.33
CA VAL A 331 -30.66 8.52 18.46
C VAL A 331 -29.89 7.25 18.80
N ALA A 332 -29.61 7.00 20.09
CA ALA A 332 -28.86 5.83 20.52
C ALA A 332 -29.63 4.51 20.27
N GLU A 333 -30.95 4.50 20.49
CA GLU A 333 -31.80 3.35 20.22
C GLU A 333 -31.84 3.04 18.71
N TYR A 334 -32.05 4.06 17.87
CA TYR A 334 -32.03 3.91 16.41
C TYR A 334 -30.65 3.42 15.91
N ALA A 335 -29.56 3.99 16.46
CA ALA A 335 -28.21 3.58 16.14
C ALA A 335 -27.96 2.11 16.47
N ARG A 336 -28.41 1.64 17.64
CA ARG A 336 -28.30 0.25 18.05
C ARG A 336 -29.13 -0.69 17.17
N GLU A 337 -30.38 -0.32 16.89
CA GLU A 337 -31.28 -1.11 16.03
C GLU A 337 -30.71 -1.29 14.62
N ARG A 338 -30.11 -0.24 14.06
CA ARG A 338 -29.52 -0.26 12.73
C ARG A 338 -28.05 -0.71 12.72
N GLN A 339 -27.48 -1.06 13.87
CA GLN A 339 -26.07 -1.44 14.04
C GLN A 339 -25.08 -0.40 13.49
N VAL A 340 -25.38 0.88 13.75
CA VAL A 340 -24.58 2.03 13.33
C VAL A 340 -23.20 1.99 14.00
N THR A 341 -22.15 2.24 13.20
CA THR A 341 -20.76 2.30 13.66
C THR A 341 -20.31 3.74 13.94
N GLN A 342 -20.91 4.73 13.27
CA GLN A 342 -20.54 6.14 13.40
C GLN A 342 -21.75 7.08 13.40
N ILE A 343 -21.81 8.05 14.30
CA ILE A 343 -22.87 9.06 14.42
C ILE A 343 -22.31 10.46 14.16
N PHE A 344 -22.93 11.20 13.26
CA PHE A 344 -22.62 12.59 12.95
C PHE A 344 -23.66 13.52 13.60
N LEU A 345 -23.18 14.41 14.46
CA LEU A 345 -23.97 15.40 15.17
C LEU A 345 -23.50 16.83 14.83
N GLY A 346 -24.46 17.74 14.64
CA GLY A 346 -24.16 19.17 14.55
C GLY A 346 -23.89 19.79 15.92
N ARG A 347 -23.00 20.78 15.97
CA ARG A 347 -22.74 21.52 17.21
C ARG A 347 -23.96 22.35 17.61
N SER A 348 -24.49 22.10 18.81
CA SER A 348 -25.58 22.92 19.39
C SER A 348 -25.08 24.34 19.72
N ARG A 349 -25.95 25.35 19.52
CA ARG A 349 -25.70 26.76 19.92
C ARG A 349 -26.50 27.18 21.16
N ARG A 350 -26.84 26.23 22.03
CA ARG A 350 -27.37 26.59 23.36
C ARG A 350 -26.29 27.34 24.14
N THR A 351 -26.69 28.40 24.85
CA THR A 351 -25.76 29.11 25.74
C THR A 351 -25.33 28.17 26.88
N ARG A 352 -24.11 28.32 27.41
CA ARG A 352 -23.57 27.48 28.51
C ARG A 352 -24.52 27.37 29.73
N TRP A 353 -25.40 28.36 29.93
CA TRP A 353 -26.44 28.36 30.95
C TRP A 353 -27.65 27.46 30.61
N GLN A 354 -28.08 27.44 29.34
CA GLN A 354 -29.14 26.54 28.85
C GLN A 354 -28.68 25.08 28.81
N GLU A 355 -27.41 24.81 28.50
CA GLU A 355 -26.81 23.47 28.58
C GLU A 355 -26.72 22.96 30.03
N ARG A 356 -26.52 23.86 31.00
CA ARG A 356 -26.53 23.53 32.43
C ARG A 356 -27.93 23.23 32.99
N LEU A 357 -28.98 23.81 32.42
CA LEU A 357 -30.37 23.63 32.86
C LEU A 357 -31.09 22.46 32.18
N GLN A 358 -30.76 22.16 30.91
CA GLN A 358 -31.47 21.18 30.07
C GLN A 358 -30.60 20.02 29.56
N GLY A 359 -29.32 19.96 29.92
CA GLY A 359 -28.38 18.96 29.42
C GLY A 359 -27.85 19.29 28.02
N SER A 360 -26.74 18.65 27.65
CA SER A 360 -26.16 18.69 26.31
C SER A 360 -26.53 17.39 25.60
N VAL A 361 -27.42 17.47 24.61
CA VAL A 361 -27.84 16.33 23.77
C VAL A 361 -26.64 15.58 23.19
N ILE A 362 -25.55 16.30 22.88
CA ILE A 362 -24.30 15.70 22.39
C ILE A 362 -23.64 14.83 23.47
N ASN A 363 -23.50 15.35 24.70
CA ASN A 363 -22.90 14.59 25.80
C ASN A 363 -23.78 13.41 26.21
N ASP A 364 -25.10 13.56 26.09
CA ASP A 364 -26.06 12.50 26.36
C ASP A 364 -25.95 11.38 25.32
N VAL A 365 -25.84 11.72 24.02
CA VAL A 365 -25.59 10.74 22.96
C VAL A 365 -24.24 10.03 23.17
N VAL A 366 -23.17 10.77 23.46
CA VAL A 366 -21.85 10.18 23.72
C VAL A 366 -21.88 9.20 24.90
N ARG A 367 -22.66 9.48 25.94
CA ARG A 367 -22.82 8.56 27.08
C ARG A 367 -23.65 7.32 26.75
N LEU A 368 -24.63 7.43 25.84
CA LEU A 368 -25.56 6.35 25.50
C LEU A 368 -25.08 5.50 24.31
N ALA A 369 -24.17 6.02 23.50
CA ALA A 369 -23.62 5.39 22.31
C ALA A 369 -22.33 4.60 22.64
N GLU A 370 -22.45 3.59 23.52
CA GLU A 370 -21.33 2.70 23.84
C GLU A 370 -20.87 1.90 22.61
N GLY A 371 -19.58 2.01 22.27
CA GLY A 371 -18.99 1.29 21.14
C GLY A 371 -19.28 1.89 19.76
N ILE A 372 -19.77 3.14 19.69
CA ILE A 372 -20.08 3.85 18.44
C ILE A 372 -19.29 5.17 18.41
N ASP A 373 -18.61 5.46 17.31
CA ASP A 373 -17.86 6.71 17.16
C ASP A 373 -18.80 7.90 16.95
N VAL A 374 -18.66 8.95 17.77
CA VAL A 374 -19.51 10.16 17.67
C VAL A 374 -18.70 11.33 17.16
N HIS A 375 -19.02 11.79 15.95
CA HIS A 375 -18.41 12.94 15.30
C HIS A 375 -19.25 14.21 15.49
N VAL A 376 -18.70 15.17 16.23
CA VAL A 376 -19.32 16.49 16.39
C VAL A 376 -18.73 17.44 15.36
N VAL A 377 -19.51 17.81 14.36
CA VAL A 377 -19.05 18.73 13.30
C VAL A 377 -19.41 20.16 13.66
N ALA A 378 -18.38 21.01 13.68
CA ALA A 378 -18.55 22.46 13.80
C ALA A 378 -18.79 23.07 12.41
N ASP A 379 -19.78 23.94 12.31
CA ASP A 379 -19.99 24.78 11.14
C ASP A 379 -18.92 25.89 11.11
N ARG A 380 -18.19 25.97 10.00
CA ARG A 380 -17.59 27.22 9.52
C ARG A 380 -18.27 27.58 8.22
#